data_AF-A0A9P0H465-F1
#
_entry.id   AF-A0A9P0H465-F1
#
_cell.length_a   1.000
_cell.length_b   1.000
_cell.length_c   1.000
_cell.angle_alpha   90.00
_cell.angle_beta   90.00
_cell.angle_gamma   90.00
#
_symmetry.space_group_name_H-M   'P 1'
#
loop_
_entity.id
_entity.type
_entity.pdbx_description
1 polymer ?
#
loop_
_entity_poly.entity_id
_entity_poly.type
_entity_poly.pdbx_seq_one_letter_code
_entity_poly.pdbx_strand_id
1 'polypeptide(L)'
;METSPGYVLMKKGKRGAAAFIHADCSNSAPRKSLDDLLDILLNPSKAIDEWDTIDWCKWLMAGGRTPDEFSSIVRRYDNATTCGLVWTANFVAYRCRTCGISPCMSLCAECFQRGDHDGHDFNMFRSQAGGACDCGDTSVMKETGFCDRHGPMSQVNKPSAPHDLMCVTEAVMPRIILRLIQHLRESSILGNIICSKSGVMDAHLMAMQDADPFLTMLHDLSAMGAAMRRVMTGALTNPQVYKQLTDSSMFPEGSEIAKYMEESHKVYEDAVKSLPNPAPMQDFKDIAALQEVLVHRTFLEELVFWTVKFEFPQKVVCLLLNMLPDPDYKEALTQAFVLHYSRISMMLEKSSDPDTLSNRVVHVSVQLFSNEALALRMSERLSLLHVMVISLKYMMIKILVPSMLHDPDKNFHYVVNCGAQVMKEHCYWPLVSDLNNVLSHRPVAVKFMSDDNLLEIWFAFLSMFQGMNVNQRELSQHVEFEPNTYYAAFSAELEASAYPMWALLTHLRDSRTVNLTHRVLTVALNTLQDWFDAISMTTPNIVENYQVSFHLPLHRYLAVFMCQAVNHQERSLQDVLPPTKILQLIMVHPLRVQFSNHQEILKVER
;
A
#
# COMPACT_ATOMS: atom_id res chain seq x y z
N MET A 1 -27.98 10.79 37.41
CA MET A 1 -27.81 10.41 35.98
C MET A 1 -29.13 10.50 35.21
N GLU A 2 -30.28 10.10 35.75
CA GLU A 2 -31.59 10.10 35.02
C GLU A 2 -32.21 11.47 34.67
N THR A 3 -31.56 12.58 35.01
CA THR A 3 -32.03 13.95 34.74
C THR A 3 -31.25 14.67 33.63
N SER A 4 -30.25 14.02 33.02
CA SER A 4 -29.55 14.61 31.86
C SER A 4 -30.49 14.73 30.65
N PRO A 5 -30.44 15.82 29.86
CA PRO A 5 -31.27 16.02 28.67
C PRO A 5 -31.25 14.83 27.70
N GLY A 6 -30.11 14.12 27.59
CA GLY A 6 -29.98 12.90 26.78
C GLY A 6 -30.93 11.77 27.21
N TYR A 7 -31.02 11.48 28.52
CA TYR A 7 -31.96 10.46 29.04
C TYR A 7 -33.42 10.87 28.88
N VAL A 8 -33.72 12.17 28.93
CA VAL A 8 -35.07 12.70 28.65
C VAL A 8 -35.44 12.47 27.18
N LEU A 9 -34.49 12.63 26.25
CA LEU A 9 -34.71 12.31 24.84
C LEU A 9 -34.90 10.81 24.62
N MET A 10 -34.11 9.95 25.26
CA MET A 10 -34.28 8.50 25.15
C MET A 10 -35.69 8.03 25.56
N LYS A 11 -36.31 8.68 26.57
CA LYS A 11 -37.70 8.40 26.99
C LYS A 11 -38.75 8.69 25.92
N LYS A 12 -38.45 9.51 24.89
CA LYS A 12 -39.34 9.75 23.73
C LYS A 12 -39.32 8.60 22.72
N GLY A 13 -38.48 7.58 22.93
CA GLY A 13 -38.26 6.48 22.00
C GLY A 13 -37.42 6.87 20.77
N LYS A 14 -36.88 5.89 20.05
CA LYS A 14 -35.93 6.10 18.93
C LYS A 14 -36.48 7.06 17.87
N ARG A 15 -37.70 6.83 17.42
CA ARG A 15 -38.38 7.67 16.42
C ARG A 15 -38.60 9.10 16.91
N GLY A 16 -39.10 9.27 18.14
CA GLY A 16 -39.41 10.58 18.70
C GLY A 16 -38.17 11.42 18.96
N ALA A 17 -37.11 10.80 19.49
CA ALA A 17 -35.81 11.42 19.68
C ALA A 17 -35.17 11.81 18.33
N ALA A 18 -35.14 10.90 17.35
CA ALA A 18 -34.57 11.17 16.04
C ALA A 18 -35.29 12.30 15.29
N ALA A 19 -36.61 12.37 15.36
CA ALA A 19 -37.39 13.47 14.76
C ALA A 19 -37.10 14.82 15.44
N PHE A 20 -36.93 14.82 16.77
CA PHE A 20 -36.56 16.02 17.52
C PHE A 20 -35.16 16.52 17.12
N ILE A 21 -34.18 15.63 17.10
CA ILE A 21 -32.80 15.95 16.69
C ILE A 21 -32.76 16.43 15.23
N HIS A 22 -33.54 15.81 14.34
CA HIS A 22 -33.65 16.25 12.95
C HIS A 22 -34.15 17.68 12.82
N ALA A 23 -35.19 18.04 13.58
CA ALA A 23 -35.71 19.40 13.60
C ALA A 23 -34.67 20.41 14.13
N ASP A 24 -33.91 20.05 15.18
CA ASP A 24 -32.86 20.91 15.73
C ASP A 24 -31.70 21.12 14.74
N CYS A 25 -31.22 20.04 14.11
CA CYS A 25 -30.14 20.08 13.12
C CYS A 25 -30.56 20.87 11.86
N SER A 26 -31.80 20.70 11.40
CA SER A 26 -32.32 21.41 10.22
C SER A 26 -32.40 22.92 10.44
N ASN A 27 -32.61 23.36 11.68
CA ASN A 27 -32.70 24.78 12.05
C ASN A 27 -31.34 25.40 12.46
N SER A 28 -30.22 24.67 12.30
CA SER A 28 -28.88 25.11 12.72
C SER A 28 -28.80 25.52 14.20
N ALA A 29 -29.62 24.91 15.06
CA ALA A 29 -29.60 25.15 16.50
C ALA A 29 -28.31 24.57 17.14
N PRO A 30 -27.91 25.03 18.34
CA PRO A 30 -26.78 24.45 19.08
C PRO A 30 -26.97 22.95 19.30
N ARG A 31 -25.97 22.14 18.94
CA ARG A 31 -26.02 20.66 18.90
C ARG A 31 -26.04 19.96 20.27
N LYS A 32 -26.24 20.71 21.35
CA LYS A 32 -26.10 20.21 22.73
C LYS A 32 -26.95 18.98 23.02
N SER A 33 -28.21 18.97 22.55
CA SER A 33 -29.12 17.83 22.73
C SER A 33 -28.68 16.57 21.98
N LEU A 34 -28.03 16.72 20.82
CA LEU A 34 -27.43 15.60 20.11
C LEU A 34 -26.18 15.11 20.83
N ASP A 35 -25.30 16.02 21.24
CA ASP A 35 -24.05 15.68 21.93
C ASP A 35 -24.31 14.93 23.23
N ASP A 36 -25.26 15.40 24.06
CA ASP A 36 -25.69 14.73 25.30
C ASP A 36 -26.20 13.30 25.05
N LEU A 37 -26.86 13.06 23.92
CA LEU A 37 -27.36 11.74 23.55
C LEU A 37 -26.24 10.83 23.02
N LEU A 38 -25.33 11.37 22.20
CA LEU A 38 -24.18 10.63 21.67
C LEU A 38 -23.18 10.26 22.77
N ASP A 39 -23.03 11.07 23.81
CA ASP A 39 -22.20 10.75 24.98
C ASP A 39 -22.73 9.54 25.77
N ILE A 40 -24.05 9.29 25.74
CA ILE A 40 -24.68 8.10 26.34
C ILE A 40 -24.58 6.89 25.41
N LEU A 41 -24.87 7.08 24.12
CA LEU A 41 -24.92 6.00 23.14
C LEU A 41 -23.52 5.46 22.81
N LEU A 42 -22.60 6.35 22.46
CA LEU A 42 -21.24 6.02 22.01
C LEU A 42 -20.22 6.10 23.16
N ASN A 43 -20.67 5.82 24.38
CA ASN A 43 -19.79 5.77 25.54
C ASN A 43 -18.79 4.61 25.38
N PRO A 44 -17.47 4.84 25.50
CA PRO A 44 -16.48 3.78 25.34
C PRO A 44 -16.59 2.62 26.33
N SER A 45 -17.19 2.85 27.51
CA SER A 45 -17.45 1.78 28.49
C SER A 45 -18.52 0.79 28.04
N LYS A 46 -19.28 1.08 26.97
CA LYS A 46 -20.22 0.13 26.35
C LYS A 46 -19.52 -0.71 25.31
N ALA A 47 -19.91 -1.97 25.19
CA ALA A 47 -19.40 -2.87 24.15
C ALA A 47 -19.73 -2.32 22.75
N ILE A 48 -18.78 -2.40 21.81
CA ILE A 48 -18.94 -1.84 20.47
C ILE A 48 -19.99 -2.60 19.63
N ASP A 49 -20.24 -3.87 19.95
CA ASP A 49 -21.25 -4.73 19.33
C ASP A 49 -22.66 -4.57 19.91
N GLU A 50 -22.86 -3.67 20.89
CA GLU A 50 -24.17 -3.48 21.53
C GLU A 50 -25.23 -3.09 20.48
N TRP A 51 -26.12 -4.04 20.18
CA TRP A 51 -27.12 -3.91 19.13
C TRP A 51 -28.01 -2.69 19.32
N ASP A 52 -28.44 -2.39 20.56
CA ASP A 52 -29.32 -1.26 20.82
C ASP A 52 -28.64 0.08 20.47
N THR A 53 -27.36 0.22 20.79
CA THR A 53 -26.52 1.39 20.46
C THR A 53 -26.37 1.55 18.94
N ILE A 54 -26.09 0.47 18.21
CA ILE A 54 -26.00 0.46 16.74
C ILE A 54 -27.35 0.86 16.13
N ASP A 55 -28.45 0.27 16.61
CA ASP A 55 -29.79 0.59 16.12
C ASP A 55 -30.16 2.06 16.41
N TRP A 56 -29.83 2.57 17.60
CA TRP A 56 -29.99 4.00 17.94
C TRP A 56 -29.26 4.92 16.96
N CYS A 57 -28.01 4.60 16.59
CA CYS A 57 -27.26 5.37 15.60
C CYS A 57 -27.98 5.41 14.24
N LYS A 58 -28.49 4.26 13.78
CA LYS A 58 -29.27 4.14 12.54
C LYS A 58 -30.54 4.99 12.59
N TRP A 59 -31.26 4.96 13.72
CA TRP A 59 -32.48 5.76 13.92
C TRP A 59 -32.20 7.27 13.95
N LEU A 60 -31.14 7.70 14.63
CA LEU A 60 -30.76 9.12 14.67
C LEU A 60 -30.48 9.66 13.26
N MET A 61 -29.66 8.95 12.49
CA MET A 61 -29.38 9.33 11.09
C MET A 61 -30.63 9.35 10.22
N ALA A 62 -31.62 8.49 10.48
CA ALA A 62 -32.88 8.46 9.75
C ALA A 62 -33.83 9.63 10.07
N GLY A 63 -33.53 10.44 11.11
CA GLY A 63 -34.24 11.70 11.38
C GLY A 63 -35.74 11.56 11.63
N GLY A 64 -36.18 10.45 12.24
CA GLY A 64 -37.60 10.16 12.52
C GLY A 64 -38.28 9.23 11.50
N ARG A 65 -37.62 8.93 10.38
CA ARG A 65 -37.99 7.84 9.45
C ARG A 65 -37.47 6.51 9.98
N THR A 66 -37.90 5.39 9.39
CA THR A 66 -37.20 4.12 9.66
C THR A 66 -35.83 4.11 8.96
N PRO A 67 -34.84 3.35 9.49
CA PRO A 67 -33.56 3.19 8.81
C PRO A 67 -33.66 2.71 7.35
N ASP A 68 -34.62 1.82 7.05
CA ASP A 68 -34.84 1.29 5.70
C ASP A 68 -35.43 2.34 4.74
N GLU A 69 -36.37 3.15 5.23
CA GLU A 69 -36.92 4.30 4.48
C GLU A 69 -35.81 5.30 4.17
N PHE A 70 -34.98 5.63 5.15
CA PHE A 70 -33.84 6.53 4.99
C PHE A 70 -32.84 5.99 3.94
N SER A 71 -32.40 4.74 4.06
CA SER A 71 -31.52 4.07 3.10
C SER A 71 -32.09 4.12 1.67
N SER A 72 -33.39 3.82 1.53
CA SER A 72 -34.09 3.84 0.25
C SER A 72 -34.18 5.24 -0.37
N ILE A 73 -34.30 6.29 0.46
CA ILE A 73 -34.32 7.68 0.00
C ILE A 73 -32.91 8.12 -0.41
N VAL A 74 -31.89 7.86 0.41
CA VAL A 74 -30.50 8.26 0.15
C VAL A 74 -29.97 7.63 -1.15
N ARG A 75 -30.28 6.35 -1.40
CA ARG A 75 -29.90 5.63 -2.63
C ARG A 75 -30.42 6.28 -3.92
N ARG A 76 -31.50 7.06 -3.86
CA ARG A 76 -32.02 7.81 -5.04
C ARG A 76 -31.10 8.95 -5.45
N TYR A 77 -30.23 9.40 -4.55
CA TYR A 77 -29.22 10.42 -4.80
C TYR A 77 -27.85 9.80 -5.11
N ASP A 78 -27.78 8.49 -5.38
CA ASP A 78 -26.54 7.87 -5.80
C ASP A 78 -26.20 8.27 -7.24
N ASN A 79 -25.17 9.10 -7.35
CA ASN A 79 -24.61 9.55 -8.61
C ASN A 79 -23.25 8.91 -8.91
N ALA A 80 -22.90 7.79 -8.29
CA ALA A 80 -21.63 7.12 -8.55
C ALA A 80 -21.36 6.90 -10.05
N THR A 81 -20.17 7.33 -10.49
CA THR A 81 -19.66 7.06 -11.85
C THR A 81 -18.92 5.74 -11.92
N THR A 82 -18.51 5.19 -10.79
CA THR A 82 -17.76 3.94 -10.70
C THR A 82 -18.54 2.90 -9.91
N CYS A 83 -18.31 1.63 -10.22
CA CYS A 83 -18.95 0.52 -9.50
C CYS A 83 -18.42 0.38 -8.07
N GLY A 84 -17.11 0.19 -7.93
CA GLY A 84 -16.47 0.06 -6.61
C GLY A 84 -16.93 -1.13 -5.77
N LEU A 85 -17.59 -2.14 -6.36
CA LEU A 85 -17.91 -3.38 -5.64
C LEU A 85 -16.62 -4.05 -5.20
N VAL A 86 -16.40 -4.15 -3.90
CA VAL A 86 -15.25 -4.85 -3.32
C VAL A 86 -15.63 -6.29 -2.99
N TRP A 87 -14.72 -7.23 -3.24
CA TRP A 87 -14.88 -8.64 -2.94
C TRP A 87 -13.66 -9.23 -2.23
N THR A 88 -13.86 -10.41 -1.66
CA THR A 88 -12.86 -11.19 -0.93
C THR A 88 -12.39 -12.40 -1.78
N ALA A 89 -11.57 -13.26 -1.18
CA ALA A 89 -11.09 -14.49 -1.81
C ALA A 89 -12.25 -15.36 -2.35
N ASN A 90 -11.97 -16.10 -3.42
CA ASN A 90 -12.85 -16.98 -4.19
C ASN A 90 -13.99 -16.30 -4.97
N PHE A 91 -14.04 -14.97 -5.02
CA PHE A 91 -15.00 -14.24 -5.86
C PHE A 91 -14.69 -14.42 -7.35
N VAL A 92 -15.73 -14.55 -8.18
CA VAL A 92 -15.60 -14.68 -9.64
C VAL A 92 -15.59 -13.29 -10.27
N ALA A 93 -14.46 -12.95 -10.90
CA ALA A 93 -14.25 -11.69 -11.59
C ALA A 93 -13.81 -11.92 -13.04
N TYR A 94 -13.90 -10.87 -13.84
CA TYR A 94 -13.54 -10.87 -15.26
C TYR A 94 -12.42 -9.87 -15.50
N ARG A 95 -11.46 -10.22 -16.34
CA ARG A 95 -10.43 -9.28 -16.82
C ARG A 95 -10.47 -9.25 -18.33
N CYS A 96 -10.88 -8.09 -18.87
CA CYS A 96 -10.90 -7.83 -20.30
C CYS A 96 -9.61 -7.10 -20.71
N ARG A 97 -8.68 -7.82 -21.34
CA ARG A 97 -7.39 -7.26 -21.78
C ARG A 97 -7.55 -6.22 -22.89
N THR A 98 -8.63 -6.32 -23.68
CA THR A 98 -8.97 -5.33 -24.72
C THR A 98 -9.41 -3.99 -24.14
N CYS A 99 -10.22 -4.01 -23.07
CA CYS A 99 -10.74 -2.80 -22.42
C CYS A 99 -9.81 -2.24 -21.35
N GLY A 100 -8.97 -3.08 -20.74
CA GLY A 100 -8.04 -2.67 -19.69
C GLY A 100 -6.98 -1.69 -20.19
N ILE A 101 -6.71 -0.67 -19.39
CA ILE A 101 -5.52 0.19 -19.51
C ILE A 101 -4.42 -0.40 -18.62
N SER A 102 -4.78 -0.80 -17.39
CA SER A 102 -3.90 -1.51 -16.45
C SER A 102 -4.08 -3.03 -16.55
N PRO A 103 -3.00 -3.84 -16.43
CA PRO A 103 -3.08 -5.30 -16.41
C PRO A 103 -3.83 -5.85 -15.19
N CYS A 104 -4.00 -5.04 -14.13
CA CYS A 104 -4.70 -5.41 -12.89
C CYS A 104 -6.22 -5.19 -12.98
N MET A 105 -6.71 -4.56 -14.05
CA MET A 105 -8.11 -4.20 -14.22
C MET A 105 -9.04 -5.42 -14.10
N SER A 106 -10.09 -5.30 -13.29
CA SER A 106 -11.03 -6.36 -12.98
C SER A 106 -12.48 -5.85 -12.92
N LEU A 107 -13.41 -6.65 -13.43
CA LEU A 107 -14.85 -6.38 -13.46
C LEU A 107 -15.62 -7.42 -12.65
N CYS A 108 -16.65 -6.98 -11.93
CA CYS A 108 -17.64 -7.90 -11.37
C CYS A 108 -18.51 -8.50 -12.49
N ALA A 109 -19.14 -9.64 -12.21
CA ALA A 109 -19.97 -10.35 -13.18
C ALA A 109 -21.08 -9.47 -13.78
N GLU A 110 -21.74 -8.65 -12.95
CA GLU A 110 -22.82 -7.78 -13.42
C GLU A 110 -22.31 -6.68 -14.36
N CYS A 111 -21.16 -6.06 -14.07
CA CYS A 111 -20.59 -5.04 -14.93
C CYS A 111 -20.08 -5.63 -16.26
N PHE A 112 -19.46 -6.80 -16.22
CA PHE A 112 -19.02 -7.49 -17.43
C PHE A 112 -20.20 -7.89 -18.33
N GLN A 113 -21.30 -8.40 -17.76
CA GLN A 113 -22.47 -8.81 -18.55
C GLN A 113 -23.26 -7.65 -19.15
N ARG A 114 -23.22 -6.47 -18.52
CA ARG A 114 -23.93 -5.27 -18.97
C ARG A 114 -23.07 -4.33 -19.83
N GLY A 115 -21.75 -4.55 -19.87
CA GLY A 115 -20.83 -3.83 -20.76
C GLY A 115 -20.73 -4.54 -22.12
N ASP A 116 -20.22 -3.82 -23.12
CA ASP A 116 -19.93 -4.42 -24.42
C ASP A 116 -18.53 -5.05 -24.41
N HIS A 117 -18.51 -6.39 -24.42
CA HIS A 117 -17.29 -7.20 -24.43
C HIS A 117 -17.26 -8.22 -25.58
N ASP A 118 -18.11 -8.05 -26.59
CA ASP A 118 -18.23 -9.00 -27.69
C ASP A 118 -16.96 -8.99 -28.56
N GLY A 119 -16.38 -10.17 -28.78
CA GLY A 119 -15.14 -10.34 -29.55
C GLY A 119 -13.86 -9.85 -28.86
N HIS A 120 -13.93 -9.45 -27.59
CA HIS A 120 -12.75 -9.04 -26.82
C HIS A 120 -11.95 -10.22 -26.28
N ASP A 121 -10.66 -9.98 -25.99
CA ASP A 121 -9.80 -10.91 -25.25
C ASP A 121 -10.03 -10.71 -23.75
N PHE A 122 -10.69 -11.69 -23.12
CA PHE A 122 -10.94 -11.68 -21.69
C PHE A 122 -10.71 -13.06 -21.05
N ASN A 123 -10.53 -13.07 -19.73
CA ASN A 123 -10.59 -14.28 -18.94
C ASN A 123 -11.50 -14.09 -17.71
N MET A 124 -12.17 -15.17 -17.33
CA MET A 124 -12.83 -15.30 -16.03
C MET A 124 -11.84 -15.93 -15.04
N PHE A 125 -11.75 -15.39 -13.83
CA PHE A 125 -10.85 -15.90 -12.80
C PHE A 125 -11.51 -15.87 -11.42
N ARG A 126 -11.01 -16.72 -10.52
CA ARG A 126 -11.34 -16.65 -9.08
C ARG A 126 -10.26 -15.83 -8.39
N SER A 127 -10.64 -14.72 -7.77
CA SER A 127 -9.69 -13.90 -7.02
C SER A 127 -9.21 -14.64 -5.77
N GLN A 128 -7.90 -14.73 -5.55
CA GLN A 128 -7.33 -15.36 -4.35
C GLN A 128 -7.20 -14.38 -3.17
N ALA A 129 -7.04 -13.09 -3.45
CA ALA A 129 -6.69 -12.07 -2.45
C ALA A 129 -7.75 -10.96 -2.27
N GLY A 130 -8.87 -11.03 -3.01
CA GLY A 130 -9.88 -9.97 -3.08
C GLY A 130 -9.72 -9.06 -4.31
N GLY A 131 -10.54 -8.02 -4.42
CA GLY A 131 -10.45 -7.02 -5.50
C GLY A 131 -11.60 -6.03 -5.45
N ALA A 132 -11.57 -5.04 -6.34
CA ALA A 132 -12.67 -4.12 -6.56
C ALA A 132 -13.04 -4.03 -8.06
N CYS A 133 -14.29 -3.68 -8.34
CA CYS A 133 -14.77 -3.50 -9.72
C CYS A 133 -14.32 -2.15 -10.27
N ASP A 134 -13.58 -2.18 -11.37
CA ASP A 134 -13.04 -1.01 -12.07
C ASP A 134 -14.01 -0.36 -13.06
N CYS A 135 -15.23 -0.89 -13.20
CA CYS A 135 -16.22 -0.36 -14.14
C CYS A 135 -16.51 1.12 -13.86
N GLY A 136 -16.35 1.96 -14.87
CA GLY A 136 -16.55 3.41 -14.78
C GLY A 136 -15.29 4.22 -14.45
N ASP A 137 -14.18 3.58 -14.07
CA ASP A 137 -12.91 4.27 -13.79
C ASP A 137 -12.09 4.40 -15.08
N THR A 138 -12.10 5.61 -15.65
CA THR A 138 -11.40 5.95 -16.90
C THR A 138 -9.89 5.92 -16.80
N SER A 139 -9.33 5.82 -15.58
CA SER A 139 -7.89 5.72 -15.36
C SER A 139 -7.35 4.31 -15.54
N VAL A 140 -8.21 3.28 -15.47
CA VAL A 140 -7.81 1.86 -15.51
C VAL A 140 -8.49 1.06 -16.61
N MET A 141 -9.57 1.59 -17.21
CA MET A 141 -10.34 0.94 -18.26
C MET A 141 -10.90 1.94 -19.28
N LYS A 142 -10.97 1.54 -20.55
CA LYS A 142 -11.58 2.31 -21.64
C LYS A 142 -13.10 2.40 -21.48
N GLU A 143 -13.67 3.58 -21.75
CA GLU A 143 -15.11 3.84 -21.63
C GLU A 143 -15.98 2.91 -22.48
N THR A 144 -15.47 2.41 -23.61
CA THR A 144 -16.20 1.50 -24.51
C THR A 144 -16.58 0.16 -23.86
N GLY A 145 -15.93 -0.23 -22.76
CA GLY A 145 -16.30 -1.44 -22.01
C GLY A 145 -17.11 -1.17 -20.74
N PHE A 146 -17.46 0.09 -20.44
CA PHE A 146 -18.28 0.37 -19.26
C PHE A 146 -19.69 -0.21 -19.42
N CYS A 147 -20.32 -0.56 -18.30
CA CYS A 147 -21.72 -0.94 -18.32
C CYS A 147 -22.64 0.29 -18.35
N ASP A 148 -23.90 0.06 -18.68
CA ASP A 148 -24.95 1.09 -18.74
C ASP A 148 -25.16 1.92 -17.45
N ARG A 149 -24.75 1.41 -16.28
CA ARG A 149 -24.90 2.09 -14.99
C ARG A 149 -23.72 2.97 -14.58
N HIS A 150 -22.52 2.73 -15.13
CA HIS A 150 -21.28 3.38 -14.69
C HIS A 150 -20.59 4.09 -15.86
N GLY A 151 -19.84 5.14 -15.54
CA GLY A 151 -19.15 6.00 -16.50
C GLY A 151 -19.57 7.47 -16.39
N PRO A 152 -18.92 8.38 -17.12
CA PRO A 152 -19.14 9.83 -17.00
C PRO A 152 -20.59 10.27 -17.23
N MET A 153 -21.32 9.52 -18.08
CA MET A 153 -22.71 9.82 -18.41
C MET A 153 -23.70 9.53 -17.28
N SER A 154 -23.31 8.77 -16.24
CA SER A 154 -24.21 8.41 -15.13
C SER A 154 -24.53 9.59 -14.18
N GLN A 155 -23.79 10.69 -14.30
CA GLN A 155 -23.94 11.94 -13.52
C GLN A 155 -24.95 12.91 -14.15
N VAL A 156 -25.27 12.76 -15.43
CA VAL A 156 -26.08 13.73 -16.16
C VAL A 156 -27.51 13.74 -15.59
N ASN A 157 -27.97 14.91 -15.12
CA ASN A 157 -29.31 15.17 -14.56
C ASN A 157 -29.65 14.58 -13.18
N LYS A 158 -28.67 14.13 -12.38
CA LYS A 158 -28.94 13.67 -11.00
C LYS A 158 -28.86 14.83 -9.97
N PRO A 159 -29.89 15.04 -9.13
CA PRO A 159 -29.86 16.08 -8.11
C PRO A 159 -28.94 15.68 -6.93
N SER A 160 -28.35 16.68 -6.28
CA SER A 160 -27.67 16.50 -5.00
C SER A 160 -28.67 16.18 -3.88
N ALA A 161 -28.23 15.39 -2.90
CA ALA A 161 -29.04 15.12 -1.71
C ALA A 161 -29.35 16.43 -0.96
N PRO A 162 -30.59 16.67 -0.53
CA PRO A 162 -30.96 17.82 0.29
C PRO A 162 -30.18 17.88 1.61
N HIS A 163 -29.83 19.08 2.07
CA HIS A 163 -29.09 19.28 3.33
C HIS A 163 -29.86 18.75 4.55
N ASP A 164 -31.18 18.99 4.62
CA ASP A 164 -32.04 18.50 5.69
C ASP A 164 -32.04 16.97 5.79
N LEU A 165 -31.88 16.25 4.67
CA LEU A 165 -31.78 14.79 4.67
C LEU A 165 -30.50 14.30 5.34
N MET A 166 -29.37 14.99 5.14
CA MET A 166 -28.04 14.52 5.58
C MET A 166 -27.53 15.18 6.87
N CYS A 167 -28.13 16.28 7.32
CA CYS A 167 -27.61 17.12 8.41
C CYS A 167 -27.37 16.36 9.73
N VAL A 168 -28.25 15.42 10.10
CA VAL A 168 -28.06 14.60 11.31
C VAL A 168 -26.94 13.60 11.10
N THR A 169 -26.87 12.96 9.93
CA THR A 169 -25.78 12.05 9.57
C THR A 169 -24.43 12.76 9.63
N GLU A 170 -24.32 13.97 9.08
CA GLU A 170 -23.11 14.80 9.11
C GLU A 170 -22.66 15.12 10.53
N ALA A 171 -23.61 15.36 11.44
CA ALA A 171 -23.31 15.64 12.84
C ALA A 171 -22.92 14.38 13.65
N VAL A 172 -23.53 13.22 13.35
CA VAL A 172 -23.32 11.97 14.09
C VAL A 172 -22.07 11.21 13.62
N MET A 173 -21.74 11.27 12.33
CA MET A 173 -20.68 10.44 11.71
C MET A 173 -19.30 10.58 12.38
N PRO A 174 -18.80 11.78 12.74
CA PRO A 174 -17.52 11.89 13.45
C PRO A 174 -17.46 11.13 14.76
N ARG A 175 -18.56 11.11 15.53
CA ARG A 175 -18.64 10.40 16.81
C ARG A 175 -18.69 8.88 16.60
N ILE A 176 -19.36 8.41 15.55
CA ILE A 176 -19.35 6.99 15.15
C ILE A 176 -17.92 6.53 14.81
N ILE A 177 -17.19 7.31 14.01
CA ILE A 177 -15.80 7.00 13.64
C ILE A 177 -14.89 7.03 14.87
N LEU A 178 -15.04 8.04 15.74
CA LEU A 178 -14.30 8.14 17.00
C LEU A 178 -14.51 6.87 17.86
N ARG A 179 -15.74 6.37 17.97
CA ARG A 179 -16.03 5.16 18.75
C ARG A 179 -15.28 3.94 18.23
N LEU A 180 -15.20 3.78 16.91
CA LEU A 180 -14.39 2.72 16.30
C LEU A 180 -12.90 2.91 16.64
N ILE A 181 -12.35 4.12 16.49
CA ILE A 181 -10.95 4.41 16.82
C ILE A 181 -10.63 4.12 18.29
N GLN A 182 -11.53 4.51 19.21
CA GLN A 182 -11.41 4.22 20.64
C GLN A 182 -11.36 2.72 20.92
N HIS A 183 -12.22 1.93 20.25
CA HIS A 183 -12.17 0.46 20.36
C HIS A 183 -10.85 -0.12 19.86
N LEU A 184 -10.31 0.38 18.74
CA LEU A 184 -9.03 -0.08 18.20
C LEU A 184 -7.87 0.25 19.16
N ARG A 185 -7.89 1.44 19.77
CA ARG A 185 -6.94 1.83 20.83
C ARG A 185 -7.01 0.87 22.02
N GLU A 186 -8.19 0.67 22.59
CA GLU A 186 -8.41 -0.21 23.75
C GLU A 186 -7.95 -1.65 23.47
N SER A 187 -8.30 -2.16 22.29
CA SER A 187 -7.94 -3.50 21.84
C SER A 187 -6.42 -3.72 21.73
N SER A 188 -5.67 -2.66 21.42
CA SER A 188 -4.21 -2.74 21.34
C SER A 188 -3.54 -3.01 22.70
N ILE A 189 -4.17 -2.57 23.81
CA ILE A 189 -3.71 -2.84 25.18
C ILE A 189 -3.94 -4.30 25.54
N LEU A 190 -5.13 -4.81 25.22
CA LEU A 190 -5.52 -6.17 25.56
C LEU A 190 -4.63 -7.19 24.85
N GLY A 191 -4.24 -6.89 23.60
CA GLY A 191 -3.21 -7.63 22.88
C GLY A 191 -1.87 -7.68 23.63
N ASN A 192 -1.41 -6.56 24.18
CA ASN A 192 -0.16 -6.53 24.97
C ASN A 192 -0.24 -7.33 26.29
N ILE A 193 -1.42 -7.47 26.90
CA ILE A 193 -1.63 -8.19 28.18
C ILE A 193 -1.83 -9.72 27.96
N ILE A 194 -2.60 -10.11 26.94
CA ILE A 194 -2.91 -11.52 26.62
C ILE A 194 -1.68 -12.26 26.06
N CYS A 195 -0.69 -11.55 25.49
CA CYS A 195 0.62 -12.05 25.05
C CYS A 195 1.40 -12.89 26.07
N SER A 196 0.98 -12.90 27.33
CA SER A 196 1.55 -13.78 28.36
C SER A 196 1.07 -15.24 28.28
N LYS A 197 0.02 -15.56 27.50
CA LYS A 197 -0.58 -16.92 27.44
C LYS A 197 -1.09 -17.41 26.08
N SER A 198 -1.45 -16.54 25.11
CA SER A 198 -1.73 -16.90 23.71
C SER A 198 -1.21 -15.80 22.76
N GLY A 199 -1.02 -16.13 21.47
CA GLY A 199 -0.27 -15.27 20.54
C GLY A 199 -0.96 -13.93 20.21
N VAL A 200 -0.17 -12.94 19.77
CA VAL A 200 -0.61 -11.58 19.38
C VAL A 200 -1.77 -11.59 18.36
N MET A 201 -1.75 -12.56 17.44
CA MET A 201 -2.75 -12.72 16.37
C MET A 201 -4.16 -12.95 16.91
N ASP A 202 -4.31 -13.67 18.04
CA ASP A 202 -5.61 -14.00 18.62
C ASP A 202 -6.34 -12.75 19.13
N ALA A 203 -5.61 -11.81 19.75
CA ALA A 203 -6.20 -10.61 20.34
C ALA A 203 -6.69 -9.61 19.28
N HIS A 204 -5.92 -9.41 18.19
CA HIS A 204 -6.36 -8.56 17.08
C HIS A 204 -7.60 -9.15 16.39
N LEU A 205 -7.66 -10.49 16.26
CA LEU A 205 -8.80 -11.17 15.67
C LEU A 205 -10.07 -10.99 16.53
N MET A 206 -9.96 -11.13 17.86
CA MET A 206 -11.09 -10.89 18.78
C MET A 206 -11.57 -9.44 18.71
N ALA A 207 -10.66 -8.47 18.69
CA ALA A 207 -11.03 -7.06 18.54
C ALA A 207 -11.85 -6.79 17.27
N MET A 208 -11.53 -7.48 16.16
CA MET A 208 -12.27 -7.37 14.90
C MET A 208 -13.61 -8.11 14.95
N GLN A 209 -13.70 -9.22 15.67
CA GLN A 209 -14.95 -9.94 15.90
C GLN A 209 -15.93 -9.11 16.73
N ASP A 210 -15.46 -8.45 17.79
CA ASP A 210 -16.29 -7.56 18.61
C ASP A 210 -16.75 -6.35 17.79
N ALA A 211 -15.90 -5.79 16.93
CA ALA A 211 -16.29 -4.67 16.07
C ALA A 211 -17.19 -5.08 14.88
N ASP A 212 -17.47 -6.37 14.68
CA ASP A 212 -18.12 -6.90 13.47
C ASP A 212 -19.49 -6.27 13.17
N PRO A 213 -20.43 -6.15 14.13
CA PRO A 213 -21.73 -5.52 13.88
C PRO A 213 -21.60 -4.02 13.58
N PHE A 214 -20.65 -3.35 14.22
CA PHE A 214 -20.39 -1.91 14.06
C PHE A 214 -19.76 -1.60 12.69
N LEU A 215 -18.78 -2.39 12.27
CA LEU A 215 -18.19 -2.32 10.93
C LEU A 215 -19.24 -2.64 9.86
N THR A 216 -20.13 -3.59 10.11
CA THR A 216 -21.25 -3.92 9.21
C THR A 216 -22.18 -2.71 9.02
N MET A 217 -22.49 -1.96 10.10
CA MET A 217 -23.23 -0.70 9.97
C MET A 217 -22.49 0.31 9.06
N LEU A 218 -21.16 0.47 9.21
CA LEU A 218 -20.38 1.37 8.36
C LEU A 218 -20.35 0.91 6.89
N HIS A 219 -20.29 -0.39 6.65
CA HIS A 219 -20.44 -0.95 5.31
C HIS A 219 -21.81 -0.63 4.71
N ASP A 220 -22.90 -0.87 5.45
CA ASP A 220 -24.26 -0.59 5.00
C ASP A 220 -24.44 0.89 4.64
N LEU A 221 -23.84 1.80 5.43
CA LEU A 221 -23.81 3.24 5.17
C LEU A 221 -23.03 3.55 3.88
N SER A 222 -21.79 3.07 3.74
CA SER A 222 -21.00 3.32 2.51
C SER A 222 -21.70 2.80 1.24
N ALA A 223 -22.50 1.73 1.36
CA ALA A 223 -23.26 1.13 0.28
C ALA A 223 -24.53 1.91 -0.09
N MET A 224 -24.93 2.97 0.65
CA MET A 224 -26.08 3.82 0.31
C MET A 224 -25.82 4.75 -0.88
N GLY A 225 -24.58 4.86 -1.34
CA GLY A 225 -24.21 5.64 -2.52
C GLY A 225 -23.43 6.91 -2.20
N ALA A 226 -23.21 7.73 -3.22
CA ALA A 226 -22.31 8.87 -3.17
C ALA A 226 -22.64 9.90 -2.07
N ALA A 227 -23.92 10.14 -1.76
CA ALA A 227 -24.32 11.08 -0.72
C ALA A 227 -23.83 10.67 0.69
N MET A 228 -23.98 9.40 1.05
CA MET A 228 -23.50 8.88 2.33
C MET A 228 -21.98 8.81 2.39
N ARG A 229 -21.33 8.42 1.27
CA ARG A 229 -19.87 8.41 1.19
C ARG A 229 -19.29 9.80 1.42
N ARG A 230 -19.85 10.86 0.82
CA ARG A 230 -19.39 12.24 1.08
C ARG A 230 -19.43 12.64 2.56
N VAL A 231 -20.46 12.22 3.29
CA VAL A 231 -20.56 12.46 4.74
C VAL A 231 -19.46 11.71 5.50
N MET A 232 -19.27 10.43 5.18
CA MET A 232 -18.19 9.63 5.77
C MET A 232 -16.81 10.19 5.45
N THR A 233 -16.58 10.63 4.20
CA THR A 233 -15.36 11.32 3.76
C THR A 233 -15.12 12.55 4.61
N GLY A 234 -16.11 13.44 4.72
CA GLY A 234 -15.99 14.67 5.50
C GLY A 234 -15.66 14.42 6.97
N ALA A 235 -16.17 13.33 7.57
CA ALA A 235 -15.82 12.96 8.93
C ALA A 235 -14.42 12.34 9.03
N LEU A 236 -14.03 11.49 8.08
CA LEU A 236 -12.74 10.79 8.08
C LEU A 236 -11.55 11.73 7.81
N THR A 237 -11.74 12.75 6.96
CA THR A 237 -10.63 13.57 6.42
C THR A 237 -10.52 14.96 7.04
N ASN A 238 -11.41 15.35 7.96
CA ASN A 238 -11.42 16.69 8.55
C ASN A 238 -10.46 16.82 9.75
N PRO A 239 -9.37 17.61 9.64
CA PRO A 239 -8.39 17.70 10.72
C PRO A 239 -8.88 18.44 11.98
N GLN A 240 -9.82 19.38 11.81
CA GLN A 240 -10.38 20.13 12.93
C GLN A 240 -11.29 19.25 13.77
N VAL A 241 -12.11 18.43 13.11
CA VAL A 241 -12.99 17.47 13.77
C VAL A 241 -12.18 16.41 14.51
N TYR A 242 -11.13 15.86 13.88
CA TYR A 242 -10.21 14.94 14.54
C TYR A 242 -9.62 15.57 15.80
N LYS A 243 -9.00 16.76 15.67
CA LYS A 243 -8.42 17.48 16.81
C LYS A 243 -9.43 17.73 17.93
N GLN A 244 -10.61 18.27 17.62
CA GLN A 244 -11.65 18.57 18.60
C GLN A 244 -12.12 17.34 19.38
N LEU A 245 -12.14 16.18 18.74
CA LEU A 245 -12.65 14.95 19.32
C LEU A 245 -11.59 14.08 19.99
N THR A 246 -10.31 14.29 19.70
CA THR A 246 -9.22 13.47 20.26
C THR A 246 -8.30 14.21 21.24
N ASP A 247 -8.30 15.54 21.24
CA ASP A 247 -7.47 16.37 22.12
C ASP A 247 -8.10 16.46 23.52
N SER A 248 -7.41 15.93 24.54
CA SER A 248 -7.90 15.90 25.92
C SER A 248 -8.11 17.30 26.51
N SER A 249 -7.38 18.31 26.02
CA SER A 249 -7.50 19.71 26.46
C SER A 249 -8.83 20.37 26.07
N MET A 250 -9.61 19.73 25.18
CA MET A 250 -10.94 20.19 24.79
C MET A 250 -12.03 19.82 25.81
N PHE A 251 -11.73 18.96 26.79
CA PHE A 251 -12.68 18.48 27.79
C PHE A 251 -12.45 19.13 29.17
N PRO A 252 -13.49 19.31 30.00
CA PRO A 252 -13.33 19.90 31.33
C PRO A 252 -12.33 19.12 32.20
N GLU A 253 -11.30 19.81 32.69
CA GLU A 253 -10.25 19.22 33.53
C GLU A 253 -10.84 18.47 34.73
N GLY A 254 -10.34 17.26 34.98
CA GLY A 254 -10.76 16.41 36.09
C GLY A 254 -12.08 15.64 35.88
N SER A 255 -12.81 15.87 34.79
CA SER A 255 -13.98 15.05 34.43
C SER A 255 -13.57 13.60 34.08
N GLU A 256 -14.50 12.66 34.27
CA GLU A 256 -14.28 11.24 33.96
C GLU A 256 -13.94 11.04 32.46
N ILE A 257 -14.60 11.79 31.58
CA ILE A 257 -14.32 11.78 30.14
C ILE A 257 -12.91 12.30 29.82
N ALA A 258 -12.45 13.37 30.48
CA ALA A 258 -11.10 13.90 30.25
C ALA A 258 -10.02 12.88 30.64
N LYS A 259 -10.22 12.18 31.77
CA LYS A 259 -9.31 11.10 32.21
C LYS A 259 -9.27 9.94 31.22
N TYR A 260 -10.43 9.46 30.77
CA TYR A 260 -10.51 8.44 29.74
C TYR A 260 -9.80 8.87 28.46
N MET A 261 -10.00 10.11 28.01
CA MET A 261 -9.37 10.62 26.79
C MET A 261 -7.85 10.71 26.91
N GLU A 262 -7.32 11.10 28.07
CA GLU A 262 -5.88 11.09 28.35
C GLU A 262 -5.30 9.67 28.34
N GLU A 263 -5.96 8.71 28.99
CA GLU A 263 -5.57 7.30 28.97
C GLU A 263 -5.62 6.70 27.55
N SER A 264 -6.70 6.94 26.82
CA SER A 264 -6.87 6.52 25.42
C SER A 264 -5.81 7.12 24.51
N HIS A 265 -5.44 8.39 24.72
CA HIS A 265 -4.38 9.04 23.96
C HIS A 265 -3.00 8.45 24.26
N LYS A 266 -2.70 8.18 25.53
CA LYS A 266 -1.45 7.51 25.93
C LYS A 266 -1.29 6.14 25.27
N VAL A 267 -2.38 5.36 25.24
CA VAL A 267 -2.42 4.05 24.59
C VAL A 267 -2.13 4.17 23.10
N TYR A 268 -2.73 5.16 22.45
CA TYR A 268 -2.44 5.49 21.06
C TYR A 268 -0.96 5.85 20.84
N GLU A 269 -0.37 6.70 21.69
CA GLU A 269 1.05 7.06 21.58
C GLU A 269 1.97 5.85 21.75
N ASP A 270 1.68 4.97 22.71
CA ASP A 270 2.45 3.75 22.95
C ASP A 270 2.34 2.79 21.76
N ALA A 271 1.14 2.67 21.16
CA ALA A 271 0.93 1.89 19.95
C ALA A 271 1.75 2.45 18.78
N VAL A 272 1.73 3.76 18.54
CA VAL A 272 2.52 4.41 17.48
C VAL A 272 4.02 4.17 17.68
N LYS A 273 4.52 4.30 18.92
CA LYS A 273 5.92 4.02 19.28
C LYS A 273 6.32 2.56 19.06
N SER A 274 5.36 1.62 19.03
CA SER A 274 5.63 0.19 18.78
C SER A 274 5.93 -0.16 17.31
N LEU A 275 5.65 0.75 16.36
CA LEU A 275 6.07 0.64 14.95
C LEU A 275 6.88 1.88 14.51
N PRO A 276 8.11 2.07 15.05
CA PRO A 276 8.95 3.19 14.65
C PRO A 276 9.59 2.92 13.29
N ASN A 277 9.82 3.96 12.49
CA ASN A 277 10.75 3.86 11.35
C ASN A 277 12.20 3.99 11.85
N PRO A 278 13.20 3.51 11.08
CA PRO A 278 14.58 3.91 11.28
C PRO A 278 14.73 5.43 11.16
N ALA A 279 15.72 6.02 11.85
CA ALA A 279 16.01 7.43 11.69
C ALA A 279 16.35 7.74 10.22
N PRO A 280 15.68 8.71 9.59
CA PRO A 280 15.93 9.04 8.18
C PRO A 280 17.34 9.60 8.01
N MET A 281 17.99 9.26 6.89
CA MET A 281 19.27 9.88 6.54
C MET A 281 19.08 11.39 6.34
N GLN A 282 20.17 12.17 6.47
CA GLN A 282 20.12 13.63 6.48
C GLN A 282 19.34 14.21 5.28
N ASP A 283 19.50 13.62 4.10
CA ASP A 283 18.88 14.08 2.84
C ASP A 283 17.38 13.77 2.74
N PHE A 284 16.83 12.94 3.64
CA PHE A 284 15.41 12.52 3.63
C PHE A 284 14.65 12.94 4.88
N LYS A 285 15.21 13.84 5.70
CA LYS A 285 14.58 14.35 6.92
C LYS A 285 13.28 15.12 6.68
N ASP A 286 13.06 15.63 5.47
CA ASP A 286 11.82 16.34 5.13
C ASP A 286 10.69 15.41 4.66
N ILE A 287 10.97 14.12 4.45
CA ILE A 287 9.97 13.14 4.00
C ILE A 287 9.19 12.62 5.20
N ALA A 288 7.94 13.07 5.35
CA ALA A 288 7.06 12.72 6.48
C ALA A 288 6.89 11.20 6.66
N ALA A 289 6.73 10.45 5.56
CA ALA A 289 6.55 9.00 5.58
C ALA A 289 7.76 8.21 6.13
N LEU A 290 8.94 8.82 6.14
CA LEU A 290 10.20 8.22 6.62
C LEU A 290 10.57 8.67 8.03
N GLN A 291 9.81 9.57 8.64
CA GLN A 291 10.09 10.03 10.01
C GLN A 291 9.87 8.91 11.02
N GLU A 292 10.70 8.92 12.08
CA GLU A 292 10.63 7.98 13.19
C GLU A 292 9.27 8.06 13.90
N VAL A 293 8.81 9.28 14.18
CA VAL A 293 7.54 9.57 14.84
C VAL A 293 6.46 9.85 13.81
N LEU A 294 5.34 9.14 13.92
CA LEU A 294 4.15 9.33 13.11
C LEU A 294 3.17 10.24 13.85
N VAL A 295 2.64 11.25 13.15
CA VAL A 295 1.65 12.17 13.71
C VAL A 295 0.44 12.19 12.80
N HIS A 296 -0.67 11.65 13.29
CA HIS A 296 -1.94 11.68 12.56
C HIS A 296 -2.67 13.01 12.78
N ARG A 297 -3.30 13.49 11.72
CA ARG A 297 -4.09 14.72 11.67
C ARG A 297 -5.56 14.46 11.40
N THR A 298 -5.92 13.27 10.93
CA THR A 298 -7.28 12.90 10.54
C THR A 298 -7.61 11.50 11.06
N PHE A 299 -8.91 11.20 11.20
CA PHE A 299 -9.34 9.84 11.55
C PHE A 299 -8.93 8.82 10.49
N LEU A 300 -8.88 9.22 9.21
CA LEU A 300 -8.45 8.34 8.14
C LEU A 300 -7.00 7.89 8.31
N GLU A 301 -6.11 8.84 8.61
CA GLU A 301 -4.70 8.54 8.86
C GLU A 301 -4.54 7.57 10.03
N GLU A 302 -5.23 7.81 11.16
CA GLU A 302 -5.18 6.89 12.30
C GLU A 302 -5.84 5.53 12.00
N LEU A 303 -6.92 5.49 11.22
CA LEU A 303 -7.55 4.24 10.81
C LEU A 303 -6.63 3.39 9.93
N VAL A 304 -5.85 4.03 9.04
CA VAL A 304 -4.80 3.34 8.26
C VAL A 304 -3.71 2.82 9.19
N PHE A 305 -3.30 3.58 10.20
CA PHE A 305 -2.36 3.09 11.22
C PHE A 305 -2.84 1.80 11.88
N TRP A 306 -4.09 1.77 12.35
CA TRP A 306 -4.67 0.56 12.96
C TRP A 306 -4.81 -0.58 11.98
N THR A 307 -5.08 -0.28 10.70
CA THR A 307 -5.09 -1.29 9.63
C THR A 307 -3.71 -1.94 9.47
N VAL A 308 -2.62 -1.15 9.53
CA VAL A 308 -1.25 -1.68 9.47
C VAL A 308 -0.90 -2.44 10.76
N LYS A 309 -1.20 -1.86 11.93
CA LYS A 309 -0.90 -2.44 13.25
C LYS A 309 -1.58 -3.79 13.47
N PHE A 310 -2.79 -3.97 12.95
CA PHE A 310 -3.58 -5.20 13.05
C PHE A 310 -3.46 -6.09 11.81
N GLU A 311 -2.41 -5.93 11.00
CA GLU A 311 -2.10 -6.82 9.87
C GLU A 311 -3.23 -6.93 8.83
N PHE A 312 -3.76 -5.76 8.46
CA PHE A 312 -4.79 -5.56 7.42
C PHE A 312 -6.08 -6.38 7.67
N PRO A 313 -6.85 -6.08 8.72
CA PRO A 313 -8.11 -6.77 8.98
C PRO A 313 -9.09 -6.65 7.81
N GLN A 314 -9.62 -7.78 7.34
CA GLN A 314 -10.39 -7.84 6.10
C GLN A 314 -11.60 -6.89 6.08
N LYS A 315 -12.36 -6.78 7.18
CA LYS A 315 -13.53 -5.87 7.24
C LYS A 315 -13.13 -4.39 7.18
N VAL A 316 -12.05 -4.01 7.87
CA VAL A 316 -11.52 -2.63 7.80
C VAL A 316 -11.01 -2.34 6.39
N VAL A 317 -10.25 -3.26 5.79
CA VAL A 317 -9.79 -3.15 4.40
C VAL A 317 -10.97 -2.99 3.44
N CYS A 318 -12.00 -3.82 3.54
CA CYS A 318 -13.19 -3.70 2.70
C CYS A 318 -13.89 -2.34 2.89
N LEU A 319 -13.92 -1.79 4.11
CA LEU A 319 -14.54 -0.50 4.38
C LEU A 319 -13.74 0.62 3.72
N LEU A 320 -12.41 0.60 3.84
CA LEU A 320 -11.53 1.56 3.19
C LEU A 320 -11.68 1.51 1.66
N LEU A 321 -11.75 0.30 1.08
CA LEU A 321 -11.88 0.13 -0.37
C LEU A 321 -13.28 0.49 -0.91
N ASN A 322 -14.36 0.22 -0.16
CA ASN A 322 -15.74 0.57 -0.55
C ASN A 322 -15.97 2.09 -0.68
N MET A 323 -15.09 2.88 -0.06
CA MET A 323 -15.16 4.34 -0.07
C MET A 323 -14.46 4.97 -1.28
N LEU A 324 -13.64 4.20 -2.03
CA LEU A 324 -12.89 4.66 -3.21
C LEU A 324 -13.68 5.32 -4.35
N PRO A 325 -15.00 5.05 -4.55
CA PRO A 325 -15.79 5.80 -5.52
C PRO A 325 -15.88 7.31 -5.23
N ASP A 326 -15.61 7.73 -3.99
CA ASP A 326 -15.50 9.14 -3.62
C ASP A 326 -14.07 9.64 -3.92
N PRO A 327 -13.87 10.62 -4.83
CA PRO A 327 -12.54 11.01 -5.30
C PRO A 327 -11.72 11.72 -4.23
N ASP A 328 -12.35 12.56 -3.40
CA ASP A 328 -11.67 13.27 -2.31
C ASP A 328 -11.17 12.27 -1.26
N TYR A 329 -12.00 11.25 -0.96
CA TYR A 329 -11.59 10.13 -0.14
C TYR A 329 -10.44 9.33 -0.76
N LYS A 330 -10.52 8.96 -2.05
CA LYS A 330 -9.48 8.17 -2.72
C LYS A 330 -8.12 8.87 -2.66
N GLU A 331 -8.08 10.19 -2.85
CA GLU A 331 -6.87 10.97 -2.68
C GLU A 331 -6.38 10.96 -1.22
N ALA A 332 -7.26 11.21 -0.25
CA ALA A 332 -6.89 11.22 1.17
C ALA A 332 -6.40 9.84 1.68
N LEU A 333 -7.05 8.74 1.28
CA LEU A 333 -6.64 7.38 1.62
C LEU A 333 -5.28 7.06 1.02
N THR A 334 -5.04 7.47 -0.23
CA THR A 334 -3.73 7.26 -0.88
C THR A 334 -2.64 8.02 -0.14
N GLN A 335 -2.88 9.28 0.25
CA GLN A 335 -1.92 10.06 1.04
C GLN A 335 -1.63 9.40 2.40
N ALA A 336 -2.68 8.96 3.10
CA ALA A 336 -2.54 8.22 4.35
C ALA A 336 -1.75 6.92 4.16
N PHE A 337 -2.02 6.16 3.09
CA PHE A 337 -1.28 4.92 2.80
C PHE A 337 0.21 5.18 2.53
N VAL A 338 0.55 6.23 1.77
CA VAL A 338 1.95 6.63 1.53
C VAL A 338 2.65 7.03 2.83
N LEU A 339 1.98 7.76 3.73
CA LEU A 339 2.52 8.12 5.05
C LEU A 339 2.92 6.89 5.88
N HIS A 340 2.20 5.78 5.72
CA HIS A 340 2.41 4.54 6.46
C HIS A 340 3.32 3.53 5.74
N TYR A 341 3.67 3.78 4.48
CA TYR A 341 4.29 2.79 3.60
C TYR A 341 5.58 2.17 4.15
N SER A 342 6.45 3.00 4.77
CA SER A 342 7.68 2.50 5.40
C SER A 342 7.41 1.62 6.63
N ARG A 343 6.30 1.84 7.35
CA ARG A 343 5.92 0.98 8.48
C ARG A 343 5.30 -0.33 8.02
N ILE A 344 4.62 -0.33 6.87
CA ILE A 344 4.12 -1.55 6.22
C ILE A 344 5.29 -2.49 5.91
N SER A 345 6.42 -1.96 5.39
CA SER A 345 7.60 -2.78 5.10
C SER A 345 8.18 -3.45 6.35
N MET A 346 8.24 -2.72 7.46
CA MET A 346 8.71 -3.24 8.74
C MET A 346 7.77 -4.27 9.37
N MET A 347 6.47 -4.13 9.11
CA MET A 347 5.45 -5.05 9.59
C MET A 347 5.49 -6.36 8.78
N LEU A 348 5.65 -6.28 7.45
CA LEU A 348 5.88 -7.45 6.57
C LEU A 348 7.10 -8.26 6.98
N GLU A 349 8.20 -7.61 7.36
CA GLU A 349 9.42 -8.26 7.83
C GLU A 349 9.22 -9.10 9.11
N LYS A 350 8.31 -8.68 9.98
CA LYS A 350 8.07 -9.30 11.31
C LYS A 350 6.88 -10.26 11.32
N SER A 351 6.16 -10.39 10.22
CA SER A 351 4.93 -11.19 10.18
C SER A 351 5.20 -12.68 10.34
N SER A 352 4.29 -13.34 11.04
CA SER A 352 4.27 -14.81 11.17
C SER A 352 3.59 -15.51 9.99
N ASP A 353 2.83 -14.77 9.18
CA ASP A 353 2.17 -15.24 7.95
C ASP A 353 2.40 -14.23 6.80
N PRO A 354 3.63 -14.15 6.26
CA PRO A 354 3.99 -13.17 5.24
C PRO A 354 3.17 -13.28 3.96
N ASP A 355 2.77 -14.48 3.55
CA ASP A 355 2.02 -14.72 2.32
C ASP A 355 0.63 -14.07 2.38
N THR A 356 -0.15 -14.38 3.42
CA THR A 356 -1.50 -13.80 3.59
C THR A 356 -1.42 -12.28 3.70
N LEU A 357 -0.47 -11.79 4.50
CA LEU A 357 -0.29 -10.36 4.72
C LEU A 357 0.13 -9.63 3.45
N SER A 358 1.09 -10.17 2.71
CA SER A 358 1.56 -9.64 1.43
C SER A 358 0.43 -9.47 0.43
N ASN A 359 -0.44 -10.47 0.32
CA ASN A 359 -1.61 -10.43 -0.54
C ASN A 359 -2.59 -9.32 -0.12
N ARG A 360 -2.82 -9.13 1.19
CA ARG A 360 -3.71 -8.06 1.69
C ARG A 360 -3.14 -6.66 1.44
N VAL A 361 -1.83 -6.48 1.61
CA VAL A 361 -1.15 -5.21 1.31
C VAL A 361 -1.30 -4.87 -0.18
N VAL A 362 -0.96 -5.81 -1.06
CA VAL A 362 -1.06 -5.62 -2.52
C VAL A 362 -2.49 -5.35 -2.96
N HIS A 363 -3.46 -6.01 -2.34
CA HIS A 363 -4.87 -5.78 -2.63
C HIS A 363 -5.28 -4.33 -2.35
N VAL A 364 -4.76 -3.69 -1.29
CA VAL A 364 -5.03 -2.27 -1.05
C VAL A 364 -4.24 -1.39 -2.01
N SER A 365 -2.93 -1.58 -2.10
CA SER A 365 -2.05 -0.69 -2.84
C SER A 365 -2.34 -0.65 -4.34
N VAL A 366 -2.74 -1.77 -4.95
CA VAL A 366 -3.09 -1.81 -6.39
C VAL A 366 -4.29 -0.92 -6.69
N GLN A 367 -5.24 -0.76 -5.76
CA GLN A 367 -6.42 0.10 -5.94
C GLN A 367 -6.07 1.59 -5.83
N LEU A 368 -4.96 1.90 -5.13
CA LEU A 368 -4.50 3.26 -4.89
C LEU A 368 -3.53 3.73 -5.99
N PHE A 369 -2.58 2.88 -6.38
CA PHE A 369 -1.46 3.25 -7.27
C PHE A 369 -1.69 2.97 -8.76
N SER A 370 -2.79 2.31 -9.14
CA SER A 370 -3.11 2.07 -10.56
C SER A 370 -3.57 3.32 -11.32
N ASN A 371 -3.95 4.40 -10.63
CA ASN A 371 -4.33 5.66 -11.27
C ASN A 371 -3.09 6.52 -11.55
N GLU A 372 -2.74 6.72 -12.83
CA GLU A 372 -1.55 7.48 -13.26
C GLU A 372 -1.48 8.88 -12.62
N ALA A 373 -2.57 9.64 -12.70
CA ALA A 373 -2.60 11.02 -12.23
C ALA A 373 -2.40 11.10 -10.71
N LEU A 374 -2.98 10.16 -9.96
CA LEU A 374 -2.83 10.08 -8.51
C LEU A 374 -1.42 9.61 -8.12
N ALA A 375 -0.89 8.57 -8.77
CA ALA A 375 0.47 8.07 -8.54
C ALA A 375 1.54 9.15 -8.81
N LEU A 376 1.36 9.94 -9.88
CA LEU A 376 2.21 11.09 -10.17
C LEU A 376 2.11 12.16 -9.07
N ARG A 377 0.89 12.55 -8.65
CA ARG A 377 0.71 13.51 -7.55
C ARG A 377 1.37 13.04 -6.25
N MET A 378 1.28 11.75 -5.92
CA MET A 378 1.92 11.19 -4.73
C MET A 378 3.45 11.21 -4.84
N SER A 379 3.97 10.97 -6.04
CA SER A 379 5.41 11.06 -6.32
C SER A 379 5.94 12.49 -6.25
N GLU A 380 5.12 13.49 -6.57
CA GLU A 380 5.48 14.91 -6.51
C GLU A 380 5.32 15.51 -5.12
N ARG A 381 4.24 15.18 -4.39
CA ARG A 381 3.89 15.82 -3.12
C ARG A 381 4.41 15.08 -1.88
N LEU A 382 4.50 13.76 -1.94
CA LEU A 382 4.86 12.90 -0.81
C LEU A 382 6.12 12.07 -1.07
N SER A 383 6.83 12.35 -2.16
CA SER A 383 8.05 11.64 -2.55
C SER A 383 7.86 10.12 -2.64
N LEU A 384 6.71 9.66 -3.15
CA LEU A 384 6.33 8.24 -3.21
C LEU A 384 7.46 7.31 -3.69
N LEU A 385 8.15 7.66 -4.78
CA LEU A 385 9.24 6.84 -5.30
C LEU A 385 10.40 6.69 -4.31
N HIS A 386 10.78 7.77 -3.63
CA HIS A 386 11.80 7.71 -2.58
C HIS A 386 11.34 6.85 -1.41
N VAL A 387 10.08 7.01 -0.98
CA VAL A 387 9.50 6.20 0.08
C VAL A 387 9.57 4.72 -0.27
N MET A 388 9.13 4.32 -1.47
CA MET A 388 9.16 2.93 -1.93
C MET A 388 10.59 2.35 -1.98
N VAL A 389 11.52 3.05 -2.62
CA VAL A 389 12.91 2.58 -2.78
C VAL A 389 13.64 2.52 -1.45
N ILE A 390 13.48 3.52 -0.58
CA ILE A 390 14.12 3.54 0.74
C ILE A 390 13.53 2.45 1.64
N SER A 391 12.21 2.21 1.60
CA SER A 391 11.59 1.12 2.36
C SER A 391 12.10 -0.26 1.91
N LEU A 392 12.27 -0.49 0.62
CA LEU A 392 12.92 -1.71 0.08
C LEU A 392 14.36 -1.83 0.57
N LYS A 393 15.13 -0.74 0.47
CA LYS A 393 16.53 -0.68 0.92
C LYS A 393 16.66 -1.01 2.41
N TYR A 394 15.79 -0.46 3.26
CA TYR A 394 15.79 -0.74 4.70
C TYR A 394 15.51 -2.20 5.04
N MET A 395 14.63 -2.87 4.29
CA MET A 395 14.43 -4.33 4.46
C MET A 395 15.72 -5.11 4.16
N MET A 396 16.42 -4.75 3.08
CA MET A 396 17.61 -5.48 2.64
C MET A 396 18.85 -5.20 3.51
N ILE A 397 19.05 -3.97 3.99
CA ILE A 397 20.20 -3.60 4.84
C ILE A 397 20.32 -4.50 6.07
N LYS A 398 19.20 -4.89 6.67
CA LYS A 398 19.17 -5.69 7.90
C LYS A 398 19.64 -7.13 7.71
N ILE A 399 19.66 -7.62 6.48
CA ILE A 399 20.02 -9.01 6.15
C ILE A 399 21.33 -9.10 5.36
N LEU A 400 22.11 -8.02 5.29
CA LEU A 400 23.38 -8.01 4.59
C LEU A 400 24.41 -8.89 5.29
N VAL A 401 25.15 -9.66 4.49
CA VAL A 401 26.29 -10.46 4.91
C VAL A 401 27.50 -10.13 4.03
N PRO A 402 28.75 -10.27 4.54
CA PRO A 402 29.94 -10.07 3.72
C PRO A 402 29.92 -10.97 2.48
N SER A 403 30.30 -10.41 1.32
CA SER A 403 30.41 -11.18 0.09
C SER A 403 31.60 -12.13 0.15
N MET A 404 31.35 -13.41 -0.16
CA MET A 404 32.41 -14.43 -0.26
C MET A 404 33.02 -14.53 -1.66
N LEU A 405 32.61 -13.65 -2.59
CA LEU A 405 33.09 -13.67 -3.96
C LEU A 405 34.53 -13.11 -4.00
N HIS A 406 35.44 -13.77 -4.72
CA HIS A 406 36.86 -13.36 -4.75
C HIS A 406 37.58 -13.54 -3.40
N ASP A 407 38.64 -12.75 -3.17
CA ASP A 407 39.50 -12.81 -1.99
C ASP A 407 38.75 -12.19 -0.80
N PRO A 408 38.29 -12.98 0.19
CA PRO A 408 37.47 -12.48 1.28
C PRO A 408 38.23 -11.48 2.17
N ASP A 409 39.56 -11.55 2.23
CA ASP A 409 40.38 -10.67 3.06
C ASP A 409 40.51 -9.26 2.45
N LYS A 410 40.22 -9.12 1.14
CA LYS A 410 40.27 -7.85 0.41
C LYS A 410 38.89 -7.40 -0.08
N ASN A 411 37.87 -8.23 0.11
CA ASN A 411 36.50 -7.94 -0.29
C ASN A 411 35.78 -7.23 0.86
N PHE A 412 35.29 -6.01 0.61
CA PHE A 412 34.46 -5.25 1.56
C PHE A 412 33.02 -5.05 1.07
N HIS A 413 32.62 -5.74 0.00
CA HIS A 413 31.26 -5.75 -0.52
C HIS A 413 30.34 -6.59 0.37
N TYR A 414 29.09 -6.15 0.51
CA TYR A 414 28.05 -6.84 1.25
C TYR A 414 26.90 -7.21 0.32
N VAL A 415 26.32 -8.39 0.54
CA VAL A 415 25.22 -8.92 -0.26
C VAL A 415 24.07 -9.39 0.62
N VAL A 416 22.87 -9.45 0.07
CA VAL A 416 21.69 -9.97 0.78
C VAL A 416 21.85 -11.45 1.13
N ASN A 417 21.53 -11.81 2.38
CA ASN A 417 21.47 -13.19 2.81
C ASN A 417 20.21 -13.87 2.26
N CYS A 418 20.37 -14.67 1.21
CA CYS A 418 19.28 -15.41 0.57
C CYS A 418 18.64 -16.48 1.49
N GLY A 419 19.28 -16.84 2.60
CA GLY A 419 18.74 -17.73 3.62
C GLY A 419 17.86 -17.04 4.67
N ALA A 420 17.80 -15.70 4.69
CA ALA A 420 16.97 -14.92 5.60
C ALA A 420 15.48 -15.08 5.28
N GLN A 421 14.61 -14.98 6.31
CA GLN A 421 13.16 -15.13 6.15
C GLN A 421 12.60 -14.14 5.12
N VAL A 422 13.04 -12.88 5.15
CA VAL A 422 12.64 -11.84 4.19
C VAL A 422 12.81 -12.28 2.73
N MET A 423 13.87 -13.04 2.44
CA MET A 423 14.18 -13.53 1.10
C MET A 423 13.40 -14.79 0.74
N LYS A 424 13.34 -15.77 1.67
CA LYS A 424 12.70 -17.07 1.43
C LYS A 424 11.18 -16.99 1.35
N GLU A 425 10.57 -16.15 2.19
CA GLU A 425 9.11 -15.96 2.30
C GLU A 425 8.62 -14.75 1.48
N HIS A 426 9.45 -14.23 0.56
CA HIS A 426 9.09 -13.13 -0.36
C HIS A 426 8.49 -11.89 0.32
N CYS A 427 8.88 -11.56 1.56
CA CYS A 427 8.31 -10.42 2.31
C CYS A 427 8.46 -9.06 1.58
N TYR A 428 9.44 -8.94 0.69
CA TYR A 428 9.70 -7.72 -0.10
C TYR A 428 8.79 -7.58 -1.33
N TRP A 429 8.14 -8.67 -1.76
CA TRP A 429 7.36 -8.74 -2.99
C TRP A 429 6.26 -7.68 -3.09
N PRO A 430 5.47 -7.36 -2.03
CA PRO A 430 4.46 -6.31 -2.10
C PRO A 430 5.03 -4.96 -2.54
N LEU A 431 6.19 -4.58 -1.99
CA LEU A 431 6.82 -3.30 -2.29
C LEU A 431 7.37 -3.25 -3.71
N VAL A 432 7.92 -4.36 -4.20
CA VAL A 432 8.41 -4.49 -5.58
C VAL A 432 7.25 -4.47 -6.57
N SER A 433 6.16 -5.16 -6.26
CA SER A 433 4.93 -5.16 -7.05
C SER A 433 4.36 -3.74 -7.18
N ASP A 434 4.28 -3.01 -6.07
CA ASP A 434 3.82 -1.63 -6.06
C ASP A 434 4.73 -0.69 -6.85
N LEU A 435 6.05 -0.83 -6.69
CA LEU A 435 7.04 -0.08 -7.47
C LEU A 435 6.86 -0.34 -8.98
N ASN A 436 6.71 -1.59 -9.39
CA ASN A 436 6.45 -1.95 -10.78
C ASN A 436 5.13 -1.37 -11.30
N ASN A 437 4.08 -1.38 -10.46
CA ASN A 437 2.79 -0.79 -10.81
C ASN A 437 2.92 0.71 -11.09
N VAL A 438 3.61 1.46 -10.21
CA VAL A 438 3.80 2.91 -10.44
C VAL A 438 4.74 3.21 -11.61
N LEU A 439 5.78 2.40 -11.82
CA LEU A 439 6.71 2.55 -12.95
C LEU A 439 6.07 2.17 -14.30
N SER A 440 4.92 1.49 -14.30
CA SER A 440 4.15 1.27 -15.53
C SER A 440 3.59 2.58 -16.12
N HIS A 441 3.42 3.61 -15.29
CA HIS A 441 2.96 4.93 -15.70
C HIS A 441 4.12 5.77 -16.24
N ARG A 442 4.01 6.25 -17.48
CA ARG A 442 5.08 6.98 -18.16
C ARG A 442 5.57 8.22 -17.39
N PRO A 443 4.69 9.12 -16.88
CA PRO A 443 5.13 10.30 -16.16
C PRO A 443 5.93 9.96 -14.89
N VAL A 444 5.55 8.88 -14.20
CA VAL A 444 6.22 8.42 -12.98
C VAL A 444 7.57 7.80 -13.30
N ALA A 445 7.66 6.95 -14.34
CA ALA A 445 8.93 6.37 -14.79
C ALA A 445 9.93 7.42 -15.29
N VAL A 446 9.44 8.44 -16.03
CA VAL A 446 10.27 9.59 -16.43
C VAL A 446 10.77 10.32 -15.19
N LYS A 447 9.93 10.56 -14.19
CA LYS A 447 10.33 11.19 -12.93
C LYS A 447 11.39 10.37 -12.20
N PHE A 448 11.24 9.05 -12.15
CA PHE A 448 12.22 8.14 -11.56
C PHE A 448 13.60 8.30 -12.20
N MET A 449 13.68 8.19 -13.54
CA MET A 449 14.95 8.33 -14.27
C MET A 449 15.45 9.78 -14.34
N SER A 450 14.61 10.74 -13.97
CA SER A 450 14.94 12.16 -13.97
C SER A 450 15.49 12.67 -12.64
N ASP A 451 15.65 11.80 -11.64
CA ASP A 451 16.10 12.14 -10.30
C ASP A 451 17.41 11.41 -9.99
N ASP A 452 18.53 12.14 -9.90
CA ASP A 452 19.85 11.55 -9.73
C ASP A 452 19.99 10.90 -8.35
N ASN A 453 19.44 11.52 -7.31
CA ASN A 453 19.47 10.97 -5.95
C ASN A 453 18.66 9.68 -5.88
N LEU A 454 17.48 9.64 -6.50
CA LEU A 454 16.68 8.42 -6.55
C LEU A 454 17.39 7.29 -7.32
N LEU A 455 18.06 7.61 -8.43
CA LEU A 455 18.89 6.64 -9.15
C LEU A 455 20.04 6.13 -8.28
N GLU A 456 20.75 7.00 -7.57
CA GLU A 456 21.83 6.60 -6.66
C GLU A 456 21.33 5.64 -5.57
N ILE A 457 20.19 5.93 -4.94
CA ILE A 457 19.59 5.03 -3.93
C ILE A 457 19.19 3.71 -4.57
N TRP A 458 18.60 3.74 -5.77
CA TRP A 458 18.19 2.54 -6.50
C TRP A 458 19.38 1.65 -6.86
N PHE A 459 20.47 2.21 -7.37
CA PHE A 459 21.67 1.45 -7.70
C PHE A 459 22.42 0.97 -6.46
N ALA A 460 22.39 1.72 -5.36
CA ALA A 460 22.85 1.25 -4.06
C ALA A 460 21.99 0.10 -3.49
N PHE A 461 20.70 0.02 -3.85
CA PHE A 461 19.86 -1.13 -3.56
C PHE A 461 20.23 -2.33 -4.45
N LEU A 462 20.36 -2.12 -5.77
CA LEU A 462 20.77 -3.18 -6.71
C LEU A 462 22.14 -3.79 -6.38
N SER A 463 23.08 -2.99 -5.86
CA SER A 463 24.41 -3.48 -5.48
C SER A 463 24.36 -4.55 -4.38
N MET A 464 23.32 -4.54 -3.53
CA MET A 464 23.11 -5.57 -2.49
C MET A 464 22.80 -6.96 -3.09
N PHE A 465 22.33 -7.00 -4.34
CA PHE A 465 22.07 -8.24 -5.09
C PHE A 465 23.23 -8.61 -6.03
N GLN A 466 24.18 -7.69 -6.24
CA GLN A 466 25.33 -7.90 -7.12
C GLN A 466 26.32 -8.88 -6.49
N GLY A 467 26.41 -10.07 -7.09
CA GLY A 467 27.29 -11.15 -6.61
C GLY A 467 26.73 -11.93 -5.43
N MET A 468 25.42 -11.86 -5.16
CA MET A 468 24.77 -12.65 -4.09
C MET A 468 24.77 -14.16 -4.42
N ASN A 469 24.45 -15.00 -3.42
CA ASN A 469 24.33 -16.46 -3.55
C ASN A 469 25.53 -17.10 -4.32
N VAL A 470 26.74 -16.86 -3.80
CA VAL A 470 27.99 -17.36 -4.39
C VAL A 470 28.01 -18.88 -4.38
N ASN A 471 28.33 -19.46 -5.53
CA ASN A 471 28.45 -20.89 -5.75
C ASN A 471 29.90 -21.29 -5.75
N GLN A 472 30.21 -22.33 -4.99
CA GLN A 472 31.50 -23.01 -5.03
C GLN A 472 31.41 -24.14 -6.05
N ARG A 473 32.34 -24.19 -6.99
CA ARG A 473 32.43 -25.28 -7.97
C ARG A 473 32.93 -26.54 -7.27
N GLU A 474 32.09 -27.58 -7.27
CA GLU A 474 32.45 -28.92 -6.83
C GLU A 474 33.20 -29.67 -7.95
N LEU A 475 34.31 -30.33 -7.59
CA LEU A 475 35.18 -31.03 -8.55
C LEU A 475 35.23 -32.55 -8.34
N SER A 476 34.66 -33.05 -7.23
CA SER A 476 34.86 -34.42 -6.76
C SER A 476 33.58 -35.24 -6.70
N GLN A 477 32.51 -34.70 -6.14
CA GLN A 477 31.22 -35.38 -5.98
C GLN A 477 30.12 -34.61 -6.69
N HIS A 478 29.13 -35.36 -7.19
CA HIS A 478 27.93 -34.78 -7.76
C HIS A 478 27.09 -34.14 -6.64
N VAL A 479 26.64 -32.90 -6.88
CA VAL A 479 25.72 -32.22 -5.97
C VAL A 479 24.32 -32.78 -6.17
N GLU A 480 23.87 -33.64 -5.24
CA GLU A 480 22.57 -34.32 -5.36
C GLU A 480 21.37 -33.39 -5.10
N PHE A 481 21.56 -32.33 -4.31
CA PHE A 481 20.48 -31.39 -3.95
C PHE A 481 20.96 -29.94 -4.02
N GLU A 482 20.20 -29.09 -4.69
CA GLU A 482 20.43 -27.65 -4.70
C GLU A 482 20.01 -27.02 -3.36
N PRO A 483 20.77 -26.04 -2.84
CA PRO A 483 20.36 -25.31 -1.65
C PRO A 483 19.04 -24.56 -1.85
N ASN A 484 18.19 -24.52 -0.82
CA ASN A 484 16.92 -23.77 -0.83
C ASN A 484 17.11 -22.25 -1.08
N THR A 485 18.33 -21.72 -0.99
CA THR A 485 18.66 -20.32 -1.28
C THR A 485 18.62 -19.98 -2.77
N TYR A 486 18.68 -20.98 -3.66
CA TYR A 486 18.64 -20.77 -5.12
C TYR A 486 17.34 -20.10 -5.56
N TYR A 487 16.20 -20.68 -5.14
CA TYR A 487 14.89 -20.15 -5.49
C TYR A 487 14.72 -18.70 -5.02
N ALA A 488 15.12 -18.41 -3.78
CA ALA A 488 15.07 -17.07 -3.22
C ALA A 488 15.96 -16.07 -4.01
N ALA A 489 17.17 -16.47 -4.39
CA ALA A 489 18.10 -15.61 -5.10
C ALA A 489 17.62 -15.30 -6.54
N PHE A 490 17.19 -16.32 -7.30
CA PHE A 490 16.68 -16.13 -8.65
C PHE A 490 15.39 -15.32 -8.67
N SER A 491 14.46 -15.62 -7.75
CA SER A 491 13.20 -14.87 -7.66
C SER A 491 13.45 -13.42 -7.29
N ALA A 492 14.34 -13.16 -6.31
CA ALA A 492 14.65 -11.79 -5.91
C ALA A 492 15.33 -10.98 -7.02
N GLU A 493 16.26 -11.58 -7.78
CA GLU A 493 16.84 -10.88 -8.93
C GLU A 493 15.79 -10.59 -10.01
N LEU A 494 14.95 -11.58 -10.33
CA LEU A 494 13.91 -11.41 -11.34
C LEU A 494 12.91 -10.32 -10.93
N GLU A 495 12.40 -10.39 -9.71
CA GLU A 495 11.35 -9.52 -9.21
C GLU A 495 11.87 -8.14 -8.85
N ALA A 496 12.88 -8.07 -7.98
CA ALA A 496 13.37 -6.81 -7.40
C ALA A 496 14.37 -6.06 -8.29
N SER A 497 14.96 -6.71 -9.30
CA SER A 497 15.90 -6.06 -10.22
C SER A 497 15.40 -6.06 -11.67
N ALA A 498 15.12 -7.23 -12.25
CA ALA A 498 14.82 -7.32 -13.68
C ALA A 498 13.47 -6.69 -14.06
N TYR A 499 12.39 -6.94 -13.31
CA TYR A 499 11.09 -6.34 -13.63
C TYR A 499 11.10 -4.80 -13.58
N PRO A 500 11.65 -4.13 -12.54
CA PRO A 500 11.78 -2.68 -12.54
C PRO A 500 12.63 -2.16 -13.72
N MET A 501 13.72 -2.87 -14.07
CA MET A 501 14.55 -2.54 -15.24
C MET A 501 13.71 -2.50 -16.52
N TRP A 502 12.93 -3.54 -16.77
CA TRP A 502 12.07 -3.63 -17.95
C TRP A 502 10.95 -2.60 -17.91
N ALA A 503 10.33 -2.38 -16.74
CA ALA A 503 9.30 -1.35 -16.57
C ALA A 503 9.81 0.02 -17.00
N LEU A 504 11.01 0.42 -16.57
CA LEU A 504 11.67 1.66 -17.02
C LEU A 504 11.95 1.65 -18.53
N LEU A 505 12.50 0.55 -19.05
CA LEU A 505 12.91 0.43 -20.45
C LEU A 505 11.75 0.63 -21.44
N THR A 506 10.54 0.15 -21.11
CA THR A 506 9.36 0.25 -21.99
C THR A 506 8.97 1.68 -22.37
N HIS A 507 9.45 2.67 -21.60
CA HIS A 507 9.21 4.09 -21.81
C HIS A 507 10.26 4.77 -22.70
N LEU A 508 11.39 4.11 -22.96
CA LEU A 508 12.55 4.69 -23.66
C LEU A 508 12.56 4.39 -25.15
N ARG A 509 11.59 4.92 -25.92
CA ARG A 509 11.32 4.43 -27.28
C ARG A 509 12.08 5.11 -28.41
N ASP A 510 12.62 6.29 -28.18
CA ASP A 510 13.24 7.11 -29.23
C ASP A 510 14.30 8.09 -28.68
N SER A 511 14.88 8.86 -29.58
CA SER A 511 15.94 9.84 -29.30
C SER A 511 15.51 10.94 -28.31
N ARG A 512 14.20 11.20 -28.11
CA ARG A 512 13.72 12.21 -27.15
C ARG A 512 13.98 11.81 -25.70
N THR A 513 14.10 10.51 -25.42
CA THR A 513 14.34 9.98 -24.07
C THR A 513 15.81 9.60 -23.83
N VAL A 514 16.72 9.92 -24.76
CA VAL A 514 18.12 9.49 -24.68
C VAL A 514 18.87 10.04 -23.47
N ASN A 515 18.50 11.24 -23.02
CA ASN A 515 19.06 11.84 -21.81
C ASN A 515 18.76 11.02 -20.56
N LEU A 516 17.58 10.38 -20.48
CA LEU A 516 17.22 9.51 -19.36
C LEU A 516 18.09 8.24 -19.36
N THR A 517 18.23 7.62 -20.52
CA THR A 517 19.11 6.46 -20.71
C THR A 517 20.55 6.77 -20.31
N HIS A 518 21.07 7.93 -20.73
CA HIS A 518 22.41 8.38 -20.38
C HIS A 518 22.59 8.52 -18.85
N ARG A 519 21.61 9.08 -18.14
CA ARG A 519 21.67 9.19 -16.66
C ARG A 519 21.72 7.83 -15.99
N VAL A 520 20.86 6.90 -16.41
CA VAL A 520 20.87 5.53 -15.88
C VAL A 520 22.21 4.84 -16.16
N LEU A 521 22.76 4.98 -17.38
CA LEU A 521 24.06 4.42 -17.75
C LEU A 521 25.20 4.99 -16.90
N THR A 522 25.21 6.29 -16.65
CA THR A 522 26.23 6.95 -15.82
C THR A 522 26.21 6.39 -14.40
N VAL A 523 25.05 6.32 -13.76
CA VAL A 523 24.94 5.79 -12.39
C VAL A 523 25.28 4.30 -12.36
N ALA A 524 24.78 3.50 -13.32
CA ALA A 524 25.12 2.09 -13.44
C ALA A 524 26.63 1.85 -13.55
N LEU A 525 27.30 2.66 -14.36
CA LEU A 525 28.74 2.55 -14.58
C LEU A 525 29.54 2.91 -13.32
N ASN A 526 29.16 4.00 -12.64
CA ASN A 526 29.80 4.43 -11.40
C ASN A 526 29.65 3.36 -10.31
N THR A 527 28.43 2.86 -10.08
CA THR A 527 28.19 1.81 -9.08
C THR A 527 28.91 0.51 -9.42
N LEU A 528 29.03 0.18 -10.70
CA LEU A 528 29.77 -1.01 -11.14
C LEU A 528 31.28 -0.85 -10.95
N GLN A 529 31.83 0.36 -11.13
CA GLN A 529 33.22 0.68 -10.80
C GLN A 529 33.47 0.52 -9.30
N ASP A 530 32.62 1.12 -8.47
CA ASP A 530 32.69 0.99 -7.00
C ASP A 530 32.63 -0.47 -6.57
N TRP A 531 31.78 -1.26 -7.23
CA TRP A 531 31.68 -2.70 -6.96
C TRP A 531 32.95 -3.47 -7.32
N PHE A 532 33.56 -3.20 -8.49
CA PHE A 532 34.84 -3.83 -8.86
C PHE A 532 35.96 -3.50 -7.88
N ASP A 533 36.00 -2.27 -7.39
CA ASP A 533 36.92 -1.85 -6.36
C ASP A 533 36.63 -2.58 -5.03
N ALA A 534 35.35 -2.77 -4.69
CA ALA A 534 34.91 -3.50 -3.49
C ALA A 534 35.30 -4.98 -3.46
N ILE A 535 35.31 -5.65 -4.61
CA ILE A 535 35.76 -7.04 -4.75
C ILE A 535 37.26 -7.16 -5.10
N SER A 536 38.00 -6.05 -5.08
CA SER A 536 39.43 -5.98 -5.42
C SER A 536 39.80 -6.52 -6.81
N MET A 537 38.89 -6.41 -7.79
CA MET A 537 39.13 -6.83 -9.17
C MET A 537 39.56 -5.63 -10.03
N THR A 538 40.86 -5.37 -10.08
CA THR A 538 41.43 -4.20 -10.77
C THR A 538 42.08 -4.50 -12.12
N THR A 539 42.22 -5.79 -12.46
CA THR A 539 42.82 -6.26 -13.71
C THR A 539 41.94 -7.30 -14.39
N PRO A 540 41.94 -7.38 -15.74
CA PRO A 540 41.11 -8.32 -16.50
C PRO A 540 41.65 -9.76 -16.49
N ASN A 541 42.39 -10.16 -15.46
CA ASN A 541 42.94 -11.50 -15.36
C ASN A 541 41.91 -12.47 -14.78
N ILE A 542 41.58 -13.51 -15.56
CA ILE A 542 40.80 -14.65 -15.08
C ILE A 542 41.72 -15.51 -14.21
N VAL A 543 41.74 -15.25 -12.90
CA VAL A 543 42.34 -16.17 -11.94
C VAL A 543 41.37 -17.36 -11.80
N GLU A 544 41.90 -18.59 -11.79
CA GLU A 544 41.11 -19.77 -11.44
C GLU A 544 40.55 -19.60 -10.03
N ASN A 545 39.31 -19.18 -9.96
CA ASN A 545 38.54 -19.12 -8.73
C ASN A 545 37.29 -19.97 -8.96
N TYR A 546 37.17 -20.99 -8.14
CA TYR A 546 36.04 -21.91 -8.14
C TYR A 546 34.73 -21.26 -7.68
N GLN A 547 34.77 -20.01 -7.24
CA GLN A 547 33.61 -19.23 -6.85
C GLN A 547 33.00 -18.46 -8.03
N VAL A 548 31.70 -18.60 -8.22
CA VAL A 548 30.92 -17.83 -9.21
C VAL A 548 29.57 -17.42 -8.65
N SER A 549 29.04 -16.28 -9.10
CA SER A 549 27.64 -15.90 -8.88
C SER A 549 26.95 -15.69 -10.23
N PHE A 550 25.70 -16.13 -10.34
CA PHE A 550 24.85 -15.88 -11.50
C PHE A 550 24.13 -14.52 -11.44
N HIS A 551 24.17 -13.87 -10.29
CA HIS A 551 23.38 -12.70 -9.95
C HIS A 551 24.21 -11.43 -10.16
N LEU A 552 23.98 -10.79 -11.31
CA LEU A 552 24.76 -9.67 -11.84
C LEU A 552 23.85 -8.52 -12.31
N PRO A 553 22.92 -8.02 -11.47
CA PRO A 553 21.96 -6.99 -11.86
C PRO A 553 22.63 -5.72 -12.41
N LEU A 554 23.76 -5.27 -11.85
CA LEU A 554 24.45 -4.07 -12.37
C LEU A 554 24.96 -4.25 -13.79
N HIS A 555 25.50 -5.44 -14.11
CA HIS A 555 25.95 -5.76 -15.47
C HIS A 555 24.75 -5.82 -16.42
N ARG A 556 23.62 -6.41 -15.98
CA ARG A 556 22.39 -6.51 -16.77
C ARG A 556 21.79 -5.13 -17.07
N TYR A 557 21.73 -4.24 -16.08
CA TYR A 557 21.27 -2.86 -16.26
C TYR A 557 22.13 -2.12 -17.28
N LEU A 558 23.46 -2.15 -17.12
CA LEU A 558 24.37 -1.49 -18.05
C LEU A 558 24.18 -2.03 -19.49
N ALA A 559 24.20 -3.36 -19.66
CA ALA A 559 24.07 -3.99 -20.97
C ALA A 559 22.74 -3.67 -21.66
N VAL A 560 21.62 -3.74 -20.93
CA VAL A 560 20.27 -3.51 -21.48
C VAL A 560 20.08 -2.06 -21.87
N PHE A 561 20.49 -1.10 -21.03
CA PHE A 561 20.36 0.32 -21.35
C PHE A 561 21.32 0.76 -22.47
N MET A 562 22.51 0.17 -22.58
CA MET A 562 23.41 0.40 -23.72
C MET A 562 22.77 -0.12 -25.02
N CYS A 563 22.22 -1.33 -25.00
CA CYS A 563 21.49 -1.87 -26.15
C CYS A 563 20.31 -0.98 -26.53
N GLN A 564 19.59 -0.44 -25.55
CA GLN A 564 18.48 0.48 -25.81
C GLN A 564 18.92 1.76 -26.49
N ALA A 565 20.01 2.37 -26.00
CA ALA A 565 20.57 3.59 -26.58
C ALA A 565 20.94 3.39 -28.06
N VAL A 566 21.60 2.27 -28.38
CA VAL A 566 22.07 1.96 -29.73
C VAL A 566 20.93 1.55 -30.67
N ASN A 567 20.08 0.61 -30.23
CA ASN A 567 19.08 0.01 -31.11
C ASN A 567 17.86 0.90 -31.32
N HIS A 568 17.50 1.75 -30.36
CA HIS A 568 16.24 2.48 -30.38
C HIS A 568 16.38 4.00 -30.24
N GLN A 569 17.56 4.54 -29.88
CA GLN A 569 17.73 5.97 -29.59
C GLN A 569 18.84 6.65 -30.39
N GLU A 570 19.24 6.04 -31.50
CA GLU A 570 20.17 6.61 -32.49
C GLU A 570 21.54 7.00 -31.93
N ARG A 571 22.00 6.35 -30.86
CA ARG A 571 23.36 6.53 -30.34
C ARG A 571 24.31 5.55 -31.00
N SER A 572 25.53 6.02 -31.30
CA SER A 572 26.58 5.11 -31.71
C SER A 572 27.04 4.29 -30.51
N LEU A 573 27.56 3.08 -30.75
CA LEU A 573 28.16 2.28 -29.67
C LEU A 573 29.29 3.04 -28.96
N GLN A 574 30.08 3.80 -29.72
CA GLN A 574 31.21 4.57 -29.20
C GLN A 574 30.77 5.65 -28.20
N ASP A 575 29.55 6.17 -28.33
CA ASP A 575 28.99 7.19 -27.43
C ASP A 575 28.59 6.65 -26.04
N VAL A 576 28.38 5.35 -25.93
CA VAL A 576 27.85 4.70 -24.72
C VAL A 576 28.81 3.69 -24.10
N LEU A 577 29.96 3.47 -24.75
CA LEU A 577 30.99 2.58 -24.23
C LEU A 577 31.69 3.19 -23.00
N PRO A 578 31.83 2.42 -21.92
CA PRO A 578 32.70 2.80 -20.81
C PRO A 578 34.17 2.97 -21.23
N PRO A 579 35.00 3.63 -20.39
CA PRO A 579 36.44 3.67 -20.59
C PRO A 579 37.05 2.26 -20.75
N THR A 580 38.05 2.10 -21.62
CA THR A 580 38.62 0.79 -21.99
C THR A 580 39.01 -0.08 -20.80
N LYS A 581 39.61 0.52 -19.75
CA LYS A 581 40.05 -0.21 -18.55
C LYS A 581 38.88 -0.87 -17.84
N ILE A 582 37.79 -0.14 -17.60
CA ILE A 582 36.62 -0.70 -16.91
C ILE A 582 35.82 -1.62 -17.84
N LEU A 583 35.72 -1.28 -19.13
CA LEU A 583 35.06 -2.14 -20.12
C LEU A 583 35.65 -3.56 -20.14
N GLN A 584 36.98 -3.69 -20.06
CA GLN A 584 37.64 -4.99 -19.98
C GLN A 584 37.20 -5.78 -18.73
N LEU A 585 37.07 -5.13 -17.57
CA LEU A 585 36.59 -5.77 -16.34
C LEU A 585 35.15 -6.25 -16.49
N ILE A 586 34.28 -5.38 -17.01
CA ILE A 586 32.85 -5.63 -17.26
C ILE A 586 32.66 -6.84 -18.19
N MET A 587 33.49 -6.94 -19.24
CA MET A 587 33.41 -8.04 -20.19
C MET A 587 33.96 -9.35 -19.61
N VAL A 588 35.08 -9.30 -18.90
CA VAL A 588 35.76 -10.50 -18.39
C VAL A 588 35.02 -11.12 -17.22
N HIS A 589 34.43 -10.31 -16.34
CA HIS A 589 33.84 -10.81 -15.10
C HIS A 589 32.73 -11.87 -15.34
N PRO A 590 31.71 -11.64 -16.19
CA PRO A 590 30.68 -12.66 -16.47
C PRO A 590 31.23 -13.90 -17.20
N LEU A 591 32.29 -13.78 -18.01
CA LEU A 591 32.88 -14.92 -18.73
C LEU A 591 33.46 -15.97 -17.78
N ARG A 592 33.78 -15.61 -16.54
CA ARG A 592 34.21 -16.57 -15.50
C ARG A 592 33.15 -17.62 -15.21
N VAL A 593 31.87 -17.26 -15.31
CA VAL A 593 30.76 -18.20 -15.19
C VAL A 593 30.79 -19.22 -16.34
N GLN A 594 31.04 -18.76 -17.57
CA GLN A 594 31.10 -19.63 -18.75
C GLN A 594 32.34 -20.55 -18.75
N PHE A 595 33.49 -20.04 -18.31
CA PHE A 595 34.73 -20.82 -18.22
C PHE A 595 34.61 -21.97 -17.21
N SER A 596 33.96 -21.73 -16.06
CA SER A 596 33.65 -22.76 -15.08
C SER A 596 32.81 -23.91 -15.65
N ASN A 597 31.91 -23.63 -16.61
CA ASN A 597 31.12 -24.67 -17.30
C ASN A 597 31.92 -25.43 -18.37
N HIS A 598 32.83 -24.77 -19.11
CA HIS A 598 33.51 -25.39 -20.26
C HIS A 598 34.72 -26.25 -19.91
N GLN A 599 35.33 -26.06 -18.73
CA GLN A 599 36.41 -26.94 -18.28
C GLN A 599 35.98 -28.41 -18.05
N GLU A 600 34.67 -28.70 -17.92
CA GLU A 600 34.18 -30.09 -17.85
C GLU A 600 34.27 -30.81 -19.20
N ILE A 601 33.88 -30.15 -20.29
CA ILE A 601 33.83 -30.78 -21.63
C ILE A 601 35.23 -31.23 -22.08
N LEU A 602 36.26 -30.44 -21.78
CA LEU A 602 37.65 -30.75 -22.14
C LEU A 602 38.31 -31.82 -21.25
N LYS A 603 37.74 -32.14 -20.08
CA LYS A 603 38.22 -33.22 -19.21
C LYS A 603 37.51 -34.55 -19.46
N VAL A 604 36.35 -34.54 -20.11
CA VAL A 604 35.64 -35.77 -20.53
C VAL A 604 36.20 -36.31 -21.86
N GLU A 605 36.93 -35.50 -22.63
CA GLU A 605 37.59 -35.90 -23.89
C GLU A 605 39.09 -36.24 -23.75
N ARG A 606 39.59 -36.48 -22.53
CA ARG A 606 40.92 -37.08 -22.26
C ARG A 606 40.78 -38.25 -21.32
#